data_AF-U2EFR6-F1
#
_entry.id   AF-U2EFR6-F1
#
_cell.length_a   1.000
_cell.length_b   1.000
_cell.length_c   1.000
_cell.angle_alpha   90.00
_cell.angle_beta   90.00
_cell.angle_gamma   90.00
#
_symmetry.space_group_name_H-M   'P 1'
#
loop_
_entity.id
_entity.type
_entity.pdbx_description
1 polymer ?
#
loop_
_entity_poly.entity_id
_entity_poly.type
_entity_poly.pdbx_seq_one_letter_code
_entity_poly.pdbx_strand_id
1 'polypeptide(L)'
;MGKNSISIKEFIKQNKEELENNPNVLRVGKTITYSPEFKVKAVELREQGYSTREIFEDNGLCYHDPSSYKYIKKWTQQYKIHGRECFFKETRGRNANGKSGRPKKQELTVDEKVLIQEKIIEAQKQEIENLKKRLWLGKVVEVSDKYMPKQMIFSFIHDLKNRGYSSITSLCEYFSVSRSGYNKWVKTASERKQREKQDLSDFKDIKYIWLKSDKTAGYRTICMNLRYELAQ
;
A
#
# COMPACT_ATOMS: atom_id res chain seq x y z
N MET A 1 -27.12 -19.66 41.16
CA MET A 1 -28.00 -18.50 41.47
C MET A 1 -27.64 -17.38 40.51
N GLY A 2 -28.42 -17.22 39.43
CA GLY A 2 -28.16 -16.21 38.41
C GLY A 2 -28.41 -14.83 39.01
N LYS A 3 -27.36 -14.01 39.12
CA LYS A 3 -27.51 -12.60 39.49
C LYS A 3 -28.28 -11.93 38.36
N ASN A 4 -29.52 -11.50 38.62
CA ASN A 4 -30.24 -10.55 37.77
C ASN A 4 -29.41 -9.27 37.70
N SER A 5 -28.48 -9.17 36.74
CA SER A 5 -27.70 -7.97 36.53
C SER A 5 -28.61 -6.94 35.88
N ILE A 6 -29.19 -6.06 36.70
CA ILE A 6 -29.91 -4.88 36.23
C ILE A 6 -29.01 -4.13 35.24
N SER A 7 -29.54 -3.75 34.09
CA SER A 7 -28.74 -3.03 33.11
C SER A 7 -28.32 -1.67 33.67
N ILE A 8 -27.16 -1.16 33.27
CA ILE A 8 -26.68 0.15 33.77
C ILE A 8 -27.69 1.28 33.50
N LYS A 9 -28.50 1.17 32.44
CA LYS A 9 -29.55 2.13 32.10
C LYS A 9 -30.72 2.09 33.08
N GLU A 10 -31.16 0.90 33.46
CA GLU A 10 -32.22 0.70 34.45
C GLU A 10 -31.74 1.14 35.84
N PHE A 11 -30.49 0.84 36.19
CA PHE A 11 -29.88 1.29 37.44
C PHE A 11 -29.85 2.83 37.53
N ILE A 12 -29.40 3.51 36.47
CA ILE A 12 -29.40 4.99 36.41
C ILE A 12 -30.82 5.55 36.53
N LYS A 13 -31.81 4.88 35.93
CA LYS A 13 -33.21 5.30 36.00
C LYS A 13 -33.78 5.17 37.41
N GLN A 14 -33.44 4.10 38.12
CA GLN A 14 -33.93 3.82 39.48
C GLN A 14 -33.24 4.69 40.54
N ASN A 15 -31.95 5.00 40.38
CA ASN A 15 -31.12 5.66 41.41
C ASN A 15 -30.66 7.05 40.97
N LYS A 16 -31.48 7.76 40.17
CA LYS A 16 -31.07 9.04 39.56
C LYS A 16 -30.73 10.10 40.61
N GLU A 17 -31.60 10.31 41.60
CA GLU A 17 -31.41 11.34 42.64
C GLU A 17 -30.19 11.05 43.51
N GLU A 18 -29.98 9.79 43.91
CA GLU A 18 -28.80 9.38 44.68
C GLU A 18 -27.50 9.61 43.91
N LEU A 19 -27.49 9.29 42.61
CA LEU A 19 -26.33 9.52 41.74
C LEU A 19 -26.08 11.01 41.50
N GLU A 20 -27.11 11.85 41.41
CA GLU A 20 -26.95 13.30 41.27
C GLU A 20 -26.41 13.96 42.55
N ASN A 21 -26.70 13.39 43.73
CA ASN A 21 -26.19 13.86 45.01
C ASN A 21 -24.78 13.32 45.36
N ASN A 22 -24.25 12.35 44.60
CA ASN A 22 -22.94 11.78 44.87
C ASN A 22 -21.80 12.73 44.42
N PRO A 23 -20.83 13.08 45.29
CA PRO A 23 -19.74 14.01 44.96
C PRO A 23 -18.81 13.54 43.83
N ASN A 24 -18.80 12.23 43.53
CA ASN A 24 -18.01 11.64 42.46
C ASN A 24 -18.69 11.72 41.08
N VAL A 25 -19.92 12.22 41.02
CA VAL A 25 -20.72 12.38 39.81
C VAL A 25 -20.87 13.86 39.48
N LEU A 26 -20.51 14.22 38.25
CA LEU A 26 -20.68 15.59 37.73
C LEU A 26 -22.07 15.80 37.13
N ARG A 27 -22.59 14.78 36.43
CA ARG A 27 -23.91 14.84 35.79
C ARG A 27 -24.45 13.46 35.46
N VAL A 28 -25.72 13.24 35.72
CA VAL A 28 -26.45 12.04 35.29
C VAL A 28 -27.26 12.33 34.02
N GLY A 29 -27.01 11.59 32.95
CA GLY A 29 -27.79 11.65 31.71
C GLY A 29 -28.20 10.25 31.26
N LYS A 30 -28.15 9.96 29.95
CA LYS A 30 -28.22 8.56 29.46
C LYS A 30 -27.06 7.70 30.00
N THR A 31 -25.98 8.33 30.44
CA THR A 31 -24.79 7.74 31.08
C THR A 31 -24.35 8.64 32.24
N ILE A 32 -23.61 8.07 33.19
CA ILE A 32 -23.01 8.82 34.30
C ILE A 32 -21.78 9.57 33.78
N THR A 33 -21.74 10.88 34.02
CA THR A 33 -20.55 11.71 33.79
C THR A 33 -19.85 11.88 35.13
N TYR A 34 -18.70 11.21 35.31
CA TYR A 34 -17.93 11.30 36.54
C TYR A 34 -17.15 12.60 36.65
N SER A 35 -16.97 13.08 37.88
CA SER A 35 -16.19 14.28 38.19
C SER A 35 -14.71 14.10 37.83
N PRO A 36 -14.01 15.16 37.39
CA PRO A 36 -12.54 15.11 37.18
C PRO A 36 -11.79 14.59 38.40
N GLU A 37 -12.20 15.01 39.59
CA GLU A 37 -11.62 14.65 40.88
C GLU A 37 -11.73 13.15 41.13
N PHE A 38 -12.91 12.57 40.88
CA PHE A 38 -13.09 11.12 41.00
C PHE A 38 -12.24 10.36 39.99
N LYS A 39 -12.08 10.84 38.75
CA LYS A 39 -11.25 10.15 37.75
C LYS A 39 -9.78 10.10 38.18
N VAL A 40 -9.26 11.17 38.77
CA VAL A 40 -7.91 11.19 39.34
C VAL A 40 -7.82 10.18 40.49
N LYS A 41 -8.73 10.27 41.46
CA LYS A 41 -8.79 9.36 42.62
C LYS A 41 -8.87 7.89 42.18
N ALA A 42 -9.68 7.60 41.17
CA ALA A 42 -9.87 6.25 40.64
C ALA A 42 -8.61 5.70 39.95
N VAL A 43 -7.81 6.55 39.30
CA VAL A 43 -6.51 6.13 38.73
C VAL A 43 -5.49 5.89 39.84
N GLU A 44 -5.40 6.80 40.82
CA GLU A 44 -4.47 6.67 41.95
C GLU A 44 -4.76 5.40 42.78
N LEU A 45 -6.03 5.14 43.11
CA LEU A 45 -6.43 3.89 43.78
C LEU A 45 -6.11 2.65 42.93
N ARG A 46 -6.26 2.75 41.60
CA ARG A 46 -5.91 1.63 40.72
C ARG A 46 -4.40 1.37 40.70
N GLU A 47 -3.57 2.40 40.76
CA GLU A 47 -2.11 2.27 40.86
C GLU A 47 -1.68 1.69 42.22
N GLN A 48 -2.43 1.98 43.28
CA GLN A 48 -2.28 1.38 44.61
C GLN A 48 -2.75 -0.08 44.70
N GLY A 49 -3.33 -0.63 43.63
CA GLY A 49 -3.72 -2.05 43.54
C GLY A 49 -5.19 -2.34 43.83
N TYR A 50 -6.02 -1.32 44.12
CA TYR A 50 -7.46 -1.53 44.31
C TYR A 50 -8.13 -2.03 43.03
N SER A 51 -9.07 -2.97 43.19
CA SER A 51 -9.87 -3.51 42.09
C SER A 51 -10.87 -2.46 41.58
N THR A 52 -11.30 -2.60 40.32
CA THR A 52 -12.35 -1.73 39.76
C THR A 52 -13.62 -1.76 40.60
N ARG A 53 -13.92 -2.89 41.24
CA ARG A 53 -15.12 -3.05 42.03
C ARG A 53 -15.06 -2.22 43.32
N GLU A 54 -13.97 -2.35 44.08
CA GLU A 54 -13.71 -1.55 45.29
C GLU A 54 -13.73 -0.05 44.97
N ILE A 55 -13.05 0.37 43.89
CA ILE A 55 -12.99 1.80 43.49
C ILE A 55 -14.40 2.39 43.28
N PHE A 56 -15.35 1.61 42.76
CA PHE A 56 -16.72 2.09 42.54
C PHE A 56 -17.57 1.95 43.80
N GLU A 57 -17.63 0.77 44.41
CA GLU A 57 -18.50 0.48 45.56
C GLU A 57 -18.12 1.35 46.78
N ASP A 58 -16.83 1.52 47.08
CA ASP A 58 -16.35 2.32 48.22
C ASP A 58 -16.57 3.84 48.02
N ASN A 59 -16.85 4.26 46.79
CA ASN A 59 -17.16 5.65 46.44
C ASN A 59 -18.66 5.87 46.19
N GLY A 60 -19.51 4.91 46.61
CA GLY A 60 -20.97 5.00 46.49
C GLY A 60 -21.45 4.92 45.04
N LEU A 61 -20.70 4.23 44.17
CA LEU A 61 -21.02 4.06 42.76
C LEU A 61 -21.25 2.58 42.43
N CYS A 62 -22.15 2.33 41.49
CA CYS A 62 -22.41 0.97 41.04
C CYS A 62 -21.25 0.42 40.19
N TYR A 63 -20.78 -0.77 40.56
CA TYR A 63 -19.90 -1.56 39.72
C TYR A 63 -20.72 -2.34 38.69
N HIS A 64 -20.44 -2.09 37.40
CA HIS A 64 -21.07 -2.80 36.30
C HIS A 64 -20.03 -3.23 35.28
N ASP A 65 -19.78 -4.54 35.21
CA ASP A 65 -18.87 -5.12 34.22
C ASP A 65 -19.58 -5.29 32.86
N PRO A 66 -18.95 -4.97 31.71
CA PRO A 66 -17.58 -4.49 31.51
C PRO A 66 -17.42 -2.95 31.53
N SER A 67 -18.49 -2.21 31.80
CA SER A 67 -18.52 -0.74 31.69
C SER A 67 -17.56 -0.04 32.66
N SER A 68 -17.63 -0.36 33.96
CA SER A 68 -16.76 0.22 34.99
C SER A 68 -15.28 -0.08 34.72
N TYR A 69 -14.98 -1.29 34.24
CA TYR A 69 -13.62 -1.67 33.85
C TYR A 69 -13.10 -0.83 32.68
N LYS A 70 -13.93 -0.62 31.65
CA LYS A 70 -13.57 0.23 30.50
C LYS A 70 -13.29 1.67 30.92
N TYR A 71 -14.02 2.22 31.89
CA TYR A 71 -13.77 3.57 32.41
C TYR A 71 -12.40 3.66 33.09
N ILE A 72 -12.09 2.78 34.05
CA ILE A 72 -10.78 2.77 34.72
C ILE A 72 -9.66 2.61 33.71
N LYS A 73 -9.75 1.62 32.81
CA LYS A 73 -8.72 1.39 31.78
C LYS A 73 -8.48 2.65 30.94
N LYS A 74 -9.55 3.32 30.51
CA LYS A 74 -9.46 4.54 29.72
C LYS A 74 -8.82 5.68 30.52
N TRP A 75 -9.24 5.88 31.77
CA TRP A 75 -8.69 6.95 32.62
C TRP A 75 -7.23 6.73 32.95
N THR A 76 -6.82 5.51 33.30
CA THR A 76 -5.40 5.18 33.54
C THR A 76 -4.56 5.46 32.30
N GLN A 77 -5.04 5.12 31.10
CA GLN A 77 -4.32 5.42 29.86
C GLN A 77 -4.21 6.93 29.60
N GLN A 78 -5.30 7.69 29.82
CA GLN A 78 -5.29 9.14 29.65
C GLN A 78 -4.33 9.82 30.65
N TYR A 79 -4.35 9.39 31.91
CA TYR A 79 -3.46 9.89 32.96
C TYR A 79 -1.99 9.60 32.64
N LYS A 80 -1.66 8.41 32.12
CA LYS A 80 -0.28 8.07 31.71
C LYS A 80 0.25 8.93 30.57
N ILE A 81 -0.59 9.30 29.60
CA ILE A 81 -0.16 10.05 28.41
C ILE A 81 -0.11 11.56 28.70
N HIS A 82 -1.09 12.09 29.44
CA HIS A 82 -1.32 13.53 29.56
C HIS A 82 -1.21 14.07 30.99
N GLY A 83 -0.96 13.21 31.98
CA GLY A 83 -0.85 13.57 33.40
C GLY A 83 -2.18 13.94 34.04
N ARG A 84 -2.13 14.34 35.32
CA ARG A 84 -3.29 14.67 36.16
C ARG A 84 -4.20 15.75 35.57
N GLU A 85 -3.64 16.76 34.92
CA GLU A 85 -4.39 17.91 34.42
C GLU A 85 -5.35 17.56 33.26
N CYS A 86 -5.19 16.39 32.63
CA CYS A 86 -5.97 16.00 31.46
C CYS A 86 -7.48 15.87 31.75
N PHE A 87 -7.86 15.63 33.00
CA PHE A 87 -9.28 15.51 33.40
C PHE A 87 -9.96 16.86 33.65
N PHE A 88 -9.19 17.92 33.88
CA PHE A 88 -9.70 19.26 34.20
C PHE A 88 -9.81 20.17 32.97
N LYS A 89 -9.10 19.85 31.88
CA LYS A 89 -9.10 20.62 30.64
C LYS A 89 -9.93 19.90 29.56
N GLU A 90 -11.01 20.52 29.08
CA GLU A 90 -11.79 19.98 27.96
C GLU A 90 -10.98 20.05 26.65
N THR A 91 -10.64 18.91 26.08
CA THR A 91 -9.84 18.83 24.83
C THR A 91 -10.67 18.40 23.63
N ARG A 92 -11.93 18.00 23.81
CA ARG A 92 -12.78 17.57 22.70
C ARG A 92 -13.05 18.73 21.75
N GLY A 93 -12.98 18.43 20.46
CA GLY A 93 -13.17 19.42 19.40
C GLY A 93 -12.03 20.41 19.24
N ARG A 94 -10.92 20.27 19.99
CA ARG A 94 -9.71 21.08 19.87
C ARG A 94 -8.62 20.32 19.12
N ASN A 95 -7.91 20.99 18.22
CA ASN A 95 -6.70 20.44 17.58
C ASN A 95 -5.49 20.53 18.53
N ALA A 96 -4.33 20.03 18.09
CA ALA A 96 -3.07 20.04 18.86
C ALA A 96 -2.67 21.44 19.39
N ASN A 97 -3.18 22.51 18.77
CA ASN A 97 -2.91 23.90 19.13
C ASN A 97 -4.03 24.53 19.98
N GLY A 98 -4.94 23.73 20.53
CA GLY A 98 -6.05 24.18 21.38
C GLY A 98 -7.19 24.89 20.66
N LYS A 99 -7.15 24.98 19.32
CA LYS A 99 -8.18 25.67 18.51
C LYS A 99 -9.31 24.72 18.15
N SER A 100 -10.54 25.20 18.20
CA SER A 100 -11.71 24.45 17.78
C SER A 100 -11.91 24.44 16.26
N GLY A 101 -12.52 23.37 15.75
CA GLY A 101 -12.91 23.25 14.35
C GLY A 101 -11.94 22.47 13.46
N ARG A 102 -12.36 22.22 12.22
CA ARG A 102 -11.55 21.54 11.20
C ARG A 102 -10.33 22.41 10.90
N PRO A 103 -9.10 21.85 10.82
CA PRO A 103 -7.94 22.60 10.37
C PRO A 103 -8.26 23.28 9.05
N LYS A 104 -8.03 24.60 8.96
CA LYS A 104 -8.18 25.31 7.68
C LYS A 104 -7.20 24.69 6.69
N LYS A 105 -7.69 24.37 5.49
CA LYS A 105 -6.86 23.90 4.38
C LYS A 105 -5.96 25.07 3.96
N GLN A 106 -4.76 25.15 4.53
CA GLN A 106 -3.75 26.09 4.07
C GLN A 106 -3.20 25.58 2.75
N GLU A 107 -3.00 26.48 1.80
CA GLU A 107 -2.27 26.14 0.58
C GLU A 107 -0.82 25.86 0.94
N LEU A 108 -0.33 24.69 0.53
CA LEU A 108 1.07 24.32 0.72
C LEU A 108 1.95 25.32 -0.02
N THR A 109 3.03 25.71 0.64
CA THR A 109 4.10 26.48 0.03
C THR A 109 4.73 25.70 -1.12
N VAL A 110 5.42 26.40 -2.02
CA VAL A 110 6.13 25.75 -3.14
C VAL A 110 7.16 24.75 -2.59
N ASP A 111 7.87 25.10 -1.53
CA ASP A 111 8.89 24.25 -0.90
C ASP A 111 8.29 22.98 -0.31
N GLU A 112 7.14 23.08 0.37
CA GLU A 112 6.44 21.90 0.90
C GLU A 112 5.96 20.98 -0.23
N LYS A 113 5.49 21.54 -1.35
CA LYS A 113 5.10 20.73 -2.52
C LYS A 113 6.30 20.01 -3.14
N VAL A 114 7.44 20.69 -3.25
CA VAL A 114 8.69 20.10 -3.75
C VAL A 114 9.12 18.96 -2.83
N LEU A 115 9.14 19.19 -1.52
CA LEU A 115 9.51 18.17 -0.53
C LEU A 115 8.60 16.93 -0.61
N ILE A 116 7.28 17.15 -0.73
CA ILE A 116 6.32 16.05 -0.90
C ILE A 116 6.62 15.27 -2.18
N GLN A 117 6.87 15.96 -3.29
CA GLN A 117 7.15 15.32 -4.57
C GLN A 117 8.47 14.53 -4.53
N GLU A 118 9.51 15.06 -3.89
CA GLU A 118 10.77 14.36 -3.66
C GLU A 118 10.57 13.06 -2.89
N LYS A 119 9.77 13.09 -1.83
CA LYS A 119 9.44 11.90 -1.03
C LYS A 119 8.62 10.86 -1.81
N ILE A 120 7.71 11.31 -2.67
CA ILE A 120 6.98 10.42 -3.58
C ILE A 120 7.93 9.73 -4.55
N ILE A 121 8.87 10.48 -5.17
CA ILE A 121 9.87 9.93 -6.08
C ILE A 121 10.77 8.92 -5.36
N GLU A 122 11.17 9.21 -4.13
CA GLU A 122 11.98 8.32 -3.29
C GLU A 122 11.25 6.98 -3.03
N ALA A 123 9.98 7.04 -2.60
CA ALA A 123 9.17 5.85 -2.38
C ALA A 123 8.97 5.02 -3.67
N GLN A 124 8.72 5.68 -4.81
CA GLN A 124 8.57 5.01 -6.11
C GLN A 124 9.87 4.30 -6.55
N LYS A 125 11.03 4.93 -6.34
CA LYS A 125 12.34 4.32 -6.65
C LYS A 125 12.58 3.06 -5.80
N GLN A 126 12.23 3.10 -4.52
CA GLN A 126 12.33 1.94 -3.63
C GLN A 126 11.43 0.79 -4.09
N GLU A 127 10.19 1.09 -4.49
CA GLU A 127 9.26 0.07 -4.98
C GLU A 127 9.76 -0.58 -6.29
N ILE A 128 10.29 0.21 -7.23
CA ILE A 128 10.93 -0.33 -8.45
C ILE A 128 12.07 -1.29 -8.10
N GLU A 129 12.89 -0.95 -7.10
CA GLU A 129 14.00 -1.79 -6.68
C GLU A 129 13.53 -3.10 -6.04
N ASN A 130 12.47 -3.04 -5.23
CA ASN A 130 11.81 -4.23 -4.68
C ASN A 130 11.23 -5.12 -5.79
N LEU A 131 10.59 -4.54 -6.80
CA LEU A 131 10.06 -5.26 -7.95
C LEU A 131 11.17 -5.95 -8.75
N LYS A 132 12.29 -5.27 -8.98
CA LYS A 132 13.48 -5.89 -9.60
C LYS A 132 13.93 -7.09 -8.76
N LYS A 133 14.17 -6.92 -7.46
CA LYS A 133 14.59 -8.01 -6.56
C LYS A 133 13.63 -9.20 -6.60
N ARG A 134 12.31 -8.96 -6.58
CA ARG A 134 11.28 -10.01 -6.71
C ARG A 134 11.38 -10.75 -8.04
N LEU A 135 11.64 -10.04 -9.14
CA LEU A 135 11.84 -10.65 -10.45
C LEU A 135 13.07 -11.57 -10.46
N TRP A 136 14.19 -11.11 -9.88
CA TRP A 136 15.44 -11.88 -9.77
C TRP A 136 15.29 -13.15 -8.91
N LEU A 137 14.50 -13.10 -7.84
CA LEU A 137 14.26 -14.26 -6.96
C LEU A 137 13.36 -15.33 -7.61
N GLY A 138 12.55 -14.96 -8.62
CA GLY A 138 11.57 -15.86 -9.23
C GLY A 138 12.05 -16.60 -10.49
N LYS A 139 13.11 -16.13 -11.16
CA LYS A 139 13.68 -16.79 -12.33
C LYS A 139 15.19 -16.52 -12.37
N VAL A 140 15.99 -17.59 -12.39
CA VAL A 140 17.35 -17.54 -12.93
C VAL A 140 17.22 -17.34 -14.44
N VAL A 141 16.87 -16.13 -14.86
CA VAL A 141 17.31 -15.65 -16.16
C VAL A 141 18.61 -14.95 -15.84
N GLU A 142 19.73 -15.59 -16.18
CA GLU A 142 20.95 -14.84 -16.40
C GLU A 142 20.61 -13.81 -17.47
N VAL A 143 20.24 -12.61 -17.04
CA VAL A 143 20.20 -11.46 -17.94
C VAL A 143 21.66 -11.14 -18.17
N SER A 144 22.27 -11.84 -19.12
CA SER A 144 23.62 -11.52 -19.57
C SER A 144 23.57 -10.06 -19.98
N ASP A 145 24.39 -9.25 -19.34
CA ASP A 145 24.47 -7.84 -19.68
C ASP A 145 24.70 -7.68 -21.20
N LYS A 146 23.90 -6.80 -21.82
CA LYS A 146 24.22 -6.04 -23.05
C LYS A 146 23.92 -6.60 -24.46
N TYR A 147 22.85 -7.35 -24.70
CA TYR A 147 22.26 -7.29 -26.05
C TYR A 147 20.75 -7.46 -26.09
N MET A 148 20.05 -6.36 -26.42
CA MET A 148 18.66 -6.40 -26.87
C MET A 148 18.64 -6.25 -28.39
N PRO A 149 18.07 -7.21 -29.15
CA PRO A 149 17.94 -7.08 -30.59
C PRO A 149 17.19 -5.80 -30.97
N LYS A 150 17.70 -5.04 -31.95
CA LYS A 150 17.09 -3.78 -32.39
C LYS A 150 15.61 -3.93 -32.77
N GLN A 151 15.22 -5.09 -33.30
CA GLN A 151 13.83 -5.39 -33.62
C GLN A 151 12.92 -5.37 -32.38
N MET A 152 13.38 -5.92 -31.24
CA MET A 152 12.64 -5.88 -29.98
C MET A 152 12.57 -4.47 -29.40
N ILE A 153 13.68 -3.71 -29.48
CA ILE A 153 13.69 -2.31 -29.06
C ILE A 153 12.62 -1.53 -29.82
N PHE A 154 12.57 -1.66 -31.14
CA PHE A 154 11.58 -0.94 -31.96
C PHE A 154 10.15 -1.41 -31.70
N SER A 155 9.91 -2.70 -31.43
CA SER A 155 8.56 -3.15 -31.03
C SER A 155 8.16 -2.54 -29.69
N PHE A 156 9.05 -2.51 -28.69
CA PHE A 156 8.75 -1.87 -27.40
C PHE A 156 8.47 -0.38 -27.54
N ILE A 157 9.27 0.35 -28.34
CA ILE A 157 9.01 1.77 -28.64
C ILE A 157 7.64 1.94 -29.30
N HIS A 158 7.29 1.08 -30.25
CA HIS A 158 6.00 1.14 -30.94
C HIS A 158 4.83 0.91 -29.97
N ASP A 159 4.94 -0.09 -29.09
CA ASP A 159 3.92 -0.40 -28.08
C ASP A 159 3.76 0.73 -27.06
N LEU A 160 4.87 1.27 -26.55
CA LEU A 160 4.85 2.37 -25.58
C LEU A 160 4.25 3.65 -26.18
N LYS A 161 4.56 3.92 -27.45
CA LYS A 161 3.94 5.02 -28.21
C LYS A 161 2.42 4.83 -28.32
N ASN A 162 1.96 3.62 -28.67
CA ASN A 162 0.53 3.34 -28.85
C ASN A 162 -0.27 3.43 -27.54
N ARG A 163 0.39 3.22 -26.40
CA ARG A 163 -0.19 3.42 -25.06
C ARG A 163 -0.18 4.88 -24.59
N GLY A 164 0.40 5.80 -25.35
CA GLY A 164 0.40 7.23 -25.05
C GLY A 164 1.40 7.67 -23.96
N TYR A 165 2.39 6.84 -23.62
CA TYR A 165 3.31 7.15 -22.51
C TYR A 165 4.29 8.28 -22.78
N SER A 166 4.79 8.43 -24.02
CA SER A 166 5.87 9.37 -24.35
C SER A 166 5.99 9.63 -25.85
N SER A 167 6.69 10.72 -26.20
CA SER A 167 7.03 11.01 -27.60
C SER A 167 7.99 9.96 -28.18
N ILE A 168 7.94 9.75 -29.50
CA ILE A 168 8.87 8.83 -30.19
C ILE A 168 10.33 9.25 -29.95
N THR A 169 10.60 10.55 -29.93
CA THR A 169 11.95 11.09 -29.70
C THR A 169 12.48 10.65 -28.33
N SER A 170 11.70 10.91 -27.28
CA SER A 170 12.06 10.53 -25.91
C SER A 170 12.25 9.02 -25.74
N LEU A 171 11.39 8.22 -26.39
CA LEU A 171 11.52 6.76 -26.37
C LEU A 171 12.77 6.28 -27.11
N CYS A 172 13.09 6.85 -28.28
CA CYS A 172 14.31 6.51 -29.02
C CYS A 172 15.57 6.87 -28.25
N GLU A 173 15.59 8.03 -27.58
CA GLU A 173 16.68 8.45 -26.68
C GLU A 173 16.82 7.49 -25.50
N TYR A 174 15.73 7.14 -24.84
CA TYR A 174 15.71 6.21 -23.70
C TYR A 174 16.33 4.85 -24.05
N PHE A 175 15.98 4.30 -25.22
CA PHE A 175 16.54 3.02 -25.68
C PHE A 175 17.84 3.16 -26.48
N SER A 176 18.42 4.36 -26.59
CA SER A 176 19.67 4.62 -27.33
C SER A 176 19.65 4.14 -28.80
N VAL A 177 18.54 4.39 -29.51
CA VAL A 177 18.38 4.04 -30.93
C VAL A 177 18.03 5.27 -31.78
N SER A 178 18.36 5.24 -33.07
CA SER A 178 18.04 6.36 -33.95
C SER A 178 16.56 6.36 -34.35
N ARG A 179 15.97 7.56 -34.38
CA ARG A 179 14.60 7.77 -34.88
C ARG A 179 14.44 7.34 -36.33
N SER A 180 15.45 7.55 -37.17
CA SER A 180 15.45 7.09 -38.55
C SER A 180 15.39 5.56 -38.65
N GLY A 181 16.08 4.85 -37.75
CA GLY A 181 16.00 3.40 -37.62
C GLY A 181 14.59 2.93 -37.26
N TYR A 182 13.96 3.55 -36.27
CA TYR A 182 12.57 3.27 -35.90
C TYR A 182 11.61 3.54 -37.08
N ASN A 183 11.70 4.70 -37.73
CA ASN A 183 10.84 5.03 -38.87
C ASN A 183 11.02 4.05 -40.04
N LYS A 184 12.27 3.66 -40.33
CA LYS A 184 12.55 2.63 -41.34
C LYS A 184 11.95 1.28 -40.92
N TRP A 185 12.03 0.92 -39.65
CA TRP A 185 11.39 -0.28 -39.12
C TRP A 185 9.86 -0.19 -39.28
N VAL A 186 9.20 0.92 -38.93
CA VAL A 186 7.75 1.05 -39.17
C VAL A 186 7.40 0.94 -40.66
N LYS A 187 8.16 1.64 -41.53
CA LYS A 187 7.91 1.67 -42.98
C LYS A 187 8.06 0.30 -43.65
N THR A 188 9.04 -0.49 -43.23
CA THR A 188 9.38 -1.80 -43.85
C THR A 188 8.68 -2.99 -43.19
N ALA A 189 7.60 -2.76 -42.43
CA ALA A 189 6.90 -3.82 -41.69
C ALA A 189 6.34 -4.93 -42.59
N SER A 190 5.76 -4.57 -43.74
CA SER A 190 5.25 -5.53 -44.72
C SER A 190 6.35 -6.41 -45.32
N GLU A 191 7.45 -5.79 -45.76
CA GLU A 191 8.63 -6.48 -46.31
C GLU A 191 9.28 -7.41 -45.29
N ARG A 192 9.37 -6.99 -44.02
CA ARG A 192 9.86 -7.87 -42.94
C ARG A 192 8.97 -9.09 -42.76
N LYS A 193 7.65 -8.91 -42.73
CA LYS A 193 6.71 -10.02 -42.58
C LYS A 193 6.82 -11.02 -43.74
N GLN A 194 7.05 -10.54 -44.96
CA GLN A 194 7.30 -11.41 -46.11
C GLN A 194 8.61 -12.19 -45.96
N ARG A 195 9.69 -11.52 -45.56
CA ARG A 195 10.98 -12.18 -45.29
C ARG A 195 10.90 -13.21 -44.19
N GLU A 196 10.25 -12.92 -43.06
CA GLU A 196 10.06 -13.87 -41.96
C GLU A 196 9.27 -15.12 -42.41
N LYS A 197 8.28 -14.93 -43.30
CA LYS A 197 7.54 -16.06 -43.90
C LYS A 197 8.44 -16.91 -44.80
N GLN A 198 9.30 -16.27 -45.60
CA GLN A 198 10.27 -16.95 -46.46
C GLN A 198 11.32 -17.68 -45.62
N ASP A 199 11.94 -17.01 -44.64
CA ASP A 199 12.93 -17.58 -43.71
C ASP A 199 12.35 -18.82 -43.01
N LEU A 200 11.06 -18.80 -42.63
CA LEU A 200 10.39 -19.95 -42.04
C LEU A 200 10.20 -21.10 -43.04
N SER A 201 9.94 -20.80 -44.31
CA SER A 201 9.87 -21.81 -45.37
C SER A 201 11.25 -22.42 -45.60
N ASP A 202 12.26 -21.58 -45.83
CA ASP A 202 13.64 -21.99 -46.06
C ASP A 202 14.17 -22.83 -44.89
N PHE A 203 13.83 -22.44 -43.66
CA PHE A 203 14.17 -23.22 -42.46
C PHE A 203 13.56 -24.62 -42.48
N LYS A 204 12.30 -24.77 -42.92
CA LYS A 204 11.65 -26.09 -43.02
C LYS A 204 12.34 -26.97 -44.05
N ASP A 205 12.71 -26.40 -45.19
CA ASP A 205 13.37 -27.14 -46.27
C ASP A 205 14.77 -27.58 -45.85
N ILE A 206 15.54 -26.67 -45.25
CA ILE A 206 16.85 -26.97 -44.65
C ILE A 206 16.71 -28.08 -43.59
N LYS A 207 15.74 -27.95 -42.69
CA LYS A 207 15.51 -28.92 -41.62
C LYS A 207 15.12 -30.29 -42.19
N TYR A 208 14.31 -30.32 -43.24
CA TYR A 208 13.90 -31.55 -43.90
C TYR A 208 15.10 -32.29 -44.51
N ILE A 209 15.96 -31.60 -45.27
CA ILE A 209 17.18 -32.20 -45.86
C ILE A 209 18.14 -32.68 -44.77
N TRP A 210 18.31 -31.90 -43.70
CA TRP A 210 19.14 -32.29 -42.57
C TRP A 210 18.59 -33.55 -41.87
N LEU A 211 17.28 -33.69 -41.72
CA LEU A 211 16.68 -34.89 -41.15
C LEU A 211 16.77 -36.10 -42.09
N LYS A 212 16.59 -35.91 -43.40
CA LYS A 212 16.68 -36.98 -44.42
C LYS A 212 18.10 -37.58 -44.54
N SER A 213 19.11 -36.83 -44.12
CA SER A 213 20.52 -37.24 -44.13
C SER A 213 21.01 -37.74 -42.77
N ASP A 214 20.10 -38.21 -41.90
CA ASP A 214 20.40 -38.64 -40.53
C ASP A 214 21.21 -37.60 -39.74
N LYS A 215 20.94 -36.31 -39.99
CA LYS A 215 21.58 -35.17 -39.32
C LYS A 215 23.07 -35.00 -39.64
N THR A 216 23.56 -35.68 -40.68
CA THR A 216 24.98 -35.61 -41.07
C THR A 216 25.25 -34.59 -42.19
N ALA A 217 24.22 -34.07 -42.87
CA ALA A 217 24.41 -33.07 -43.91
C ALA A 217 24.86 -31.71 -43.34
N GLY A 218 26.05 -31.27 -43.75
CA GLY A 218 26.53 -29.90 -43.53
C GLY A 218 26.03 -28.91 -44.60
N TYR A 219 26.43 -27.65 -44.44
CA TYR A 219 26.06 -26.52 -45.32
C TYR A 219 26.14 -26.84 -46.82
N ARG A 220 27.27 -27.39 -47.29
CA ARG A 220 27.48 -27.68 -48.71
C ARG A 220 26.46 -28.66 -49.27
N THR A 221 26.18 -29.74 -48.55
CA THR A 221 25.22 -30.77 -48.95
C THR A 221 23.80 -30.22 -48.99
N ILE A 222 23.43 -29.43 -47.98
CA ILE A 222 22.11 -28.77 -47.92
C ILE A 222 21.94 -27.82 -49.10
N CYS A 223 22.91 -26.95 -49.37
CA CYS A 223 22.85 -26.02 -50.50
C CYS A 223 22.75 -26.72 -51.86
N MET A 224 23.43 -27.86 -52.04
CA MET A 224 23.33 -28.64 -53.28
C MET A 224 21.94 -29.24 -53.47
N ASN A 225 21.33 -29.80 -52.41
CA ASN A 225 19.99 -30.37 -52.48
C ASN A 225 18.93 -29.31 -52.76
N LEU A 226 19.01 -28.15 -52.08
CA LEU A 226 18.10 -27.03 -52.33
C LEU A 226 18.19 -26.52 -53.78
N ARG A 227 19.40 -26.45 -54.36
CA ARG A 227 19.57 -26.04 -55.76
C ARG A 227 19.03 -27.05 -56.75
N TYR A 228 19.10 -28.34 -56.43
CA TYR A 228 18.57 -29.40 -57.28
C TYR A 228 17.04 -29.42 -57.29
N GLU A 229 16.40 -29.24 -56.13
CA GLU A 229 14.94 -29.17 -56.01
C GLU A 229 14.33 -27.92 -56.68
N LEU A 230 15.06 -26.80 -56.74
CA LEU A 230 14.64 -25.57 -57.43
C LEU A 230 14.81 -25.60 -58.97
N ALA A 231 15.56 -26.57 -59.49
CA ALA A 231 15.86 -26.70 -60.93
C ALA A 231 14.94 -27.70 -61.67
N GLN A 232 14.03 -28.35 -60.94
CA GLN A 232 12.97 -29.24 -61.46
C GLN A 232 11.63 -28.51 -61.47
#